data_AF-A0A847B600-F1
#
_entry.id   AF-A0A847B600-F1
#
_cell.length_a   1.000
_cell.length_b   1.000
_cell.length_c   1.000
_cell.angle_alpha   90.00
_cell.angle_beta   90.00
_cell.angle_gamma   90.00
#
_symmetry.space_group_name_H-M   'P 1'
#
loop_
_entity.id
_entity.type
_entity.pdbx_description
1 polymer ?
#
loop_
_entity_poly.entity_id
_entity_poly.type
_entity_poly.pdbx_seq_one_letter_code
_entity_poly.pdbx_strand_id
1 'polypeptide(L)'
;LQAAYHREENSPELAFYNQAKETLALIAEQNLTIYFDYRLYLPKRETWQIHTNFEMLTLDYIRQNEFDVLLLLRQRINDYLNPNAVGINPAKFLESQAFYQAARDGKIEGYQLIYKDETGLIFVIDDLSNTMQ
;
A
#
# COMPACT_ATOMS: atom_id res chain seq x y z
N LEU A 1 24.83 23.35 12.48
CA LEU A 1 24.90 22.16 11.60
C LEU A 1 24.95 20.88 12.46
N GLN A 2 23.87 20.53 13.17
CA GLN A 2 23.72 19.20 13.82
C GLN A 2 22.26 18.73 13.95
N ALA A 3 21.26 19.53 13.54
CA ALA A 3 19.84 19.18 13.70
C ALA A 3 19.24 18.38 12.50
N ALA A 4 20.02 18.10 11.46
CA ALA A 4 19.54 17.46 10.23
C ALA A 4 19.72 15.92 10.22
N TYR A 5 20.58 15.36 11.08
CA TYR A 5 20.97 13.94 11.02
C TYR A 5 20.04 12.98 11.79
N HIS A 6 19.12 13.47 12.63
CA HIS A 6 18.23 12.62 13.42
C HIS A 6 16.79 12.51 12.89
N ARG A 7 16.45 13.17 11.77
CA ARG A 7 15.09 13.08 11.18
C ARG A 7 14.87 11.84 10.33
N GLU A 8 15.93 11.25 9.78
CA GLU A 8 15.83 10.06 8.92
C GLU A 8 15.62 8.76 9.73
N GLU A 9 16.01 8.71 11.00
CA GLU A 9 15.94 7.48 11.81
C GLU A 9 14.57 7.21 12.46
N ASN A 10 13.64 8.18 12.46
CA ASN A 10 12.34 8.09 13.13
C ASN A 10 11.16 8.60 12.25
N SER A 11 11.22 8.44 10.93
CA SER A 11 10.07 8.79 10.09
C SER A 11 8.97 7.72 10.22
N PRO A 12 7.68 8.10 10.27
CA PRO A 12 6.56 7.14 10.29
C PRO A 12 6.62 6.14 9.13
N GLU A 13 7.16 6.54 7.99
CA GLU A 13 7.35 5.69 6.81
C GLU A 13 8.45 4.64 7.02
N LEU A 14 9.53 4.97 7.73
CA LEU A 14 10.57 4.00 8.09
C LEU A 14 10.05 3.00 9.14
N ALA A 15 9.27 3.47 10.10
CA ALA A 15 8.60 2.60 11.07
C ALA A 15 7.62 1.64 10.37
N PHE A 16 6.80 2.16 9.45
CA PHE A 16 5.89 1.36 8.64
C PHE A 16 6.64 0.35 7.76
N TYR A 17 7.78 0.73 7.17
CA TYR A 17 8.64 -0.21 6.43
C TYR A 17 9.16 -1.34 7.32
N ASN A 18 9.65 -1.02 8.53
CA ASN A 18 10.12 -2.04 9.46
C ASN A 18 9.01 -3.02 9.81
N GLN A 19 7.79 -2.51 10.03
CA GLN A 19 6.63 -3.35 10.25
C GLN A 19 6.26 -4.17 9.02
N ALA A 20 6.36 -3.62 7.80
CA ALA A 20 6.12 -4.37 6.57
C ALA A 20 7.12 -5.50 6.38
N LYS A 21 8.40 -5.25 6.69
CA LYS A 21 9.45 -6.26 6.68
C LYS A 21 9.15 -7.41 7.64
N GLU A 22 8.68 -7.11 8.85
CA GLU A 22 8.29 -8.14 9.83
C GLU A 22 7.04 -8.90 9.39
N THR A 23 6.03 -8.16 8.93
CA THR A 23 4.76 -8.71 8.46
C THR A 23 4.99 -9.69 7.31
N LEU A 24 5.82 -9.35 6.34
CA LEU A 24 6.05 -10.13 5.13
C LEU A 24 7.18 -11.18 5.30
N ALA A 25 7.74 -11.35 6.50
CA ALA A 25 8.95 -12.15 6.71
C ALA A 25 8.82 -13.61 6.21
N LEU A 26 7.65 -14.23 6.37
CA LEU A 26 7.39 -15.62 5.95
C LEU A 26 7.35 -15.81 4.43
N ILE A 27 7.07 -14.73 3.68
CA ILE A 27 6.99 -14.74 2.21
C ILE A 27 8.11 -13.92 1.55
N ALA A 28 9.03 -13.36 2.33
CA ALA A 28 10.02 -12.40 1.84
C ALA A 28 11.01 -12.99 0.82
N GLU A 29 11.28 -14.30 0.89
CA GLU A 29 12.16 -15.02 -0.03
C GLU A 29 11.47 -15.43 -1.35
N GLN A 30 10.15 -15.23 -1.45
CA GLN A 30 9.41 -15.49 -2.69
C GLN A 30 9.60 -14.34 -3.68
N ASN A 31 9.34 -14.63 -4.96
CA ASN A 31 9.26 -13.58 -5.97
C ASN A 31 7.92 -12.85 -5.82
N LEU A 32 7.94 -11.61 -5.34
CA LEU A 32 6.74 -10.83 -5.07
C LEU A 32 6.61 -9.64 -6.02
N THR A 33 5.41 -9.41 -6.54
CA THR A 33 5.02 -8.20 -7.26
C THR A 33 4.31 -7.27 -6.28
N ILE A 34 4.94 -6.16 -5.93
CA ILE A 34 4.49 -5.27 -4.84
C ILE A 34 4.07 -3.92 -5.41
N TYR A 35 2.84 -3.52 -5.13
CA TYR A 35 2.45 -2.12 -5.26
C TYR A 35 2.74 -1.37 -3.97
N PHE A 36 3.35 -0.18 -4.07
CA PHE A 36 3.46 0.74 -2.94
C PHE A 36 3.16 2.19 -3.32
N ASP A 37 2.51 2.91 -2.41
CA ASP A 37 2.29 4.34 -2.57
C ASP A 37 3.61 5.12 -2.56
N TYR A 38 3.75 6.06 -3.50
CA TYR A 38 5.03 6.76 -3.78
C TYR A 38 5.66 7.52 -2.62
N ARG A 39 4.92 7.80 -1.54
CA ARG A 39 5.44 8.46 -0.33
C ARG A 39 5.94 7.47 0.73
N LEU A 40 5.66 6.17 0.58
CA LEU A 40 6.17 5.14 1.46
C LEU A 40 7.63 4.82 1.11
N TYR A 41 8.40 4.42 2.12
CA TYR A 41 9.75 3.92 1.93
C TYR A 41 9.72 2.41 1.69
N LEU A 42 10.21 1.96 0.53
CA LEU A 42 10.38 0.55 0.21
C LEU A 42 11.69 0.35 -0.57
N PRO A 43 12.79 -0.10 0.07
CA PRO A 43 14.03 -0.37 -0.62
C PRO A 43 13.88 -1.58 -1.55
N LYS A 44 14.56 -1.52 -2.71
CA LYS A 44 14.59 -2.63 -3.67
C LYS A 44 15.19 -3.90 -3.03
N ARG A 45 14.63 -5.04 -3.38
CA ARG A 45 15.17 -6.39 -3.11
C ARG A 45 15.23 -7.15 -4.42
N GLU A 46 16.17 -8.09 -4.54
CA GLU A 46 16.36 -8.86 -5.79
C GLU A 46 15.12 -9.68 -6.17
N THR A 47 14.44 -10.24 -5.18
CA THR A 47 13.22 -11.06 -5.36
C THR A 47 11.95 -10.23 -5.52
N TRP A 48 11.98 -8.90 -5.33
CA TRP A 48 10.79 -8.07 -5.34
C TRP A 48 10.71 -7.18 -6.58
N GLN A 49 9.62 -7.33 -7.33
CA GLN A 49 9.24 -6.41 -8.39
C GLN A 49 8.36 -5.32 -7.80
N ILE A 50 8.93 -4.12 -7.61
CA ILE A 50 8.22 -3.00 -6.98
C ILE A 50 7.62 -2.04 -8.01
N HIS A 51 6.35 -1.69 -7.81
CA HIS A 51 5.57 -0.80 -8.65
C HIS A 51 5.02 0.35 -7.83
N THR A 52 5.02 1.54 -8.39
CA THR A 52 4.34 2.70 -7.81
C THR A 52 3.61 3.47 -8.91
N ASN A 53 2.54 4.15 -8.54
CA ASN A 53 1.71 4.90 -9.47
C ASN A 53 1.28 6.23 -8.86
N PHE A 54 1.47 7.31 -9.62
CA PHE A 54 1.03 8.66 -9.26
C PHE A 54 -0.44 8.91 -9.62
N GLU A 55 -1.05 8.05 -10.44
CA GLU A 55 -2.47 8.12 -10.80
C GLU A 55 -3.39 7.46 -9.77
N MET A 56 -4.69 7.77 -9.88
CA MET A 56 -5.79 7.13 -9.16
C MET A 56 -5.76 5.60 -9.31
N LEU A 57 -5.79 4.89 -8.17
CA LEU A 57 -5.90 3.43 -8.16
C LEU A 57 -7.34 3.01 -8.31
N THR A 58 -7.56 1.94 -9.08
CA THR A 58 -8.83 1.24 -9.19
C THR A 58 -8.59 -0.25 -8.95
N LEU A 59 -9.64 -1.00 -8.61
CA LEU A 59 -9.53 -2.45 -8.44
C LEU A 59 -9.07 -3.13 -9.75
N ASP A 60 -9.52 -2.64 -10.90
CA ASP A 60 -9.09 -3.16 -12.21
C ASP A 60 -7.59 -2.98 -12.44
N TYR A 61 -7.03 -1.83 -12.08
CA TYR A 61 -5.57 -1.63 -12.15
C TYR A 61 -4.83 -2.64 -11.27
N ILE A 62 -5.31 -2.85 -10.03
CA ILE A 62 -4.69 -3.81 -9.10
C ILE A 62 -4.71 -5.23 -9.67
N ARG A 63 -5.85 -5.66 -10.22
CA ARG A 63 -6.01 -7.00 -10.82
C ARG A 63 -5.16 -7.18 -12.07
N GLN A 64 -5.15 -6.21 -12.97
CA GLN A 64 -4.41 -6.31 -14.24
C GLN A 64 -2.90 -6.40 -14.06
N ASN A 65 -2.37 -5.91 -12.94
CA ASN A 65 -0.95 -5.96 -12.63
C ASN A 65 -0.59 -7.11 -11.67
N GLU A 66 -1.56 -7.93 -11.26
CA GLU A 66 -1.35 -9.15 -10.49
C GLU A 66 -0.48 -8.94 -9.24
N PHE A 67 -0.74 -7.86 -8.49
CA PHE A 67 0.06 -7.55 -7.30
C PHE A 67 -0.17 -8.57 -6.18
N ASP A 68 0.91 -9.10 -5.63
CA ASP A 68 0.89 -9.97 -4.46
C ASP A 68 0.67 -9.20 -3.15
N VAL A 69 1.25 -8.00 -3.08
CA VAL A 69 1.24 -7.15 -1.87
C VAL A 69 0.90 -5.72 -2.23
N LEU A 70 0.03 -5.10 -1.43
CA LEU A 70 -0.29 -3.66 -1.53
C LEU A 70 0.13 -2.96 -0.24
N LEU A 71 1.02 -1.97 -0.38
CA LEU A 71 1.40 -1.06 0.69
C LEU A 71 0.73 0.30 0.43
N LEU A 72 -0.33 0.60 1.17
CA LEU A 72 -1.16 1.77 0.95
C LEU A 72 -0.97 2.79 2.07
N LEU A 73 -0.81 4.05 1.72
CA LEU A 73 -0.68 5.18 2.64
C LEU A 73 -2.07 5.62 3.12
N ARG A 74 -2.25 5.68 4.44
CA ARG A 74 -3.52 6.07 5.04
C ARG A 74 -3.93 7.49 4.66
N GLN A 75 -2.97 8.41 4.56
CA GLN A 75 -3.23 9.77 4.11
C GLN A 75 -3.84 9.79 2.70
N ARG A 76 -3.28 9.01 1.76
CA ARG A 76 -3.79 8.95 0.38
C ARG A 76 -5.24 8.44 0.35
N ILE A 77 -5.55 7.41 1.13
CA ILE A 77 -6.93 6.90 1.28
C ILE A 77 -7.87 8.03 1.75
N ASN A 78 -7.47 8.79 2.78
CA ASN A 78 -8.28 9.88 3.31
C ASN A 78 -8.47 11.02 2.30
N ASP A 79 -7.43 11.35 1.53
CA ASP A 79 -7.48 12.41 0.52
C ASP A 79 -8.53 12.10 -0.56
N TYR A 80 -8.61 10.85 -1.03
CA TYR A 80 -9.60 10.41 -2.02
C TYR A 80 -11.02 10.24 -1.47
N LEU A 81 -11.14 9.93 -0.17
CA LEU A 81 -12.43 9.81 0.51
C LEU A 81 -12.95 11.13 1.11
N ASN A 82 -12.22 12.23 0.94
CA ASN A 82 -12.67 13.54 1.34
C ASN A 82 -13.94 13.91 0.55
N PRO A 83 -15.07 14.26 1.21
CA PRO A 83 -16.32 14.59 0.51
C PRO A 83 -16.21 15.82 -0.41
N ASN A 84 -15.19 16.65 -0.22
CA ASN A 84 -14.93 17.82 -1.06
C ASN A 84 -13.96 17.52 -2.22
N ALA A 85 -13.44 16.30 -2.32
CA ALA A 85 -12.56 15.92 -3.43
C ALA A 85 -13.38 15.76 -4.71
N VAL A 86 -12.91 16.39 -5.80
CA VAL A 86 -13.53 16.33 -7.12
C VAL A 86 -12.51 15.84 -8.12
N GLY A 87 -12.78 14.71 -8.76
CA GLY A 87 -11.94 14.21 -9.84
C GLY A 87 -12.18 14.94 -11.16
N ILE A 88 -11.12 15.15 -11.93
CA ILE A 88 -11.19 15.72 -13.28
C ILE A 88 -12.04 14.83 -14.21
N ASN A 89 -11.92 13.51 -14.05
CA ASN A 89 -12.79 12.51 -14.67
C ASN A 89 -13.69 11.89 -13.58
N PRO A 90 -14.99 12.27 -13.51
CA PRO A 90 -15.88 11.79 -12.45
C PRO A 90 -16.08 10.27 -12.43
N ALA A 91 -16.10 9.61 -13.60
CA ALA A 91 -16.29 8.17 -13.68
C ALA A 91 -15.08 7.41 -13.11
N LYS A 92 -13.87 7.74 -13.57
CA LYS A 92 -12.62 7.15 -13.05
C LYS A 92 -12.42 7.49 -11.56
N PHE A 93 -12.84 8.68 -11.14
CA PHE A 93 -12.77 9.07 -9.73
C PHE A 93 -13.70 8.24 -8.85
N LEU A 94 -14.93 7.96 -9.29
CA LEU A 94 -15.87 7.11 -8.56
C LEU A 94 -15.34 5.68 -8.38
N GLU A 95 -14.76 5.09 -9.42
CA GLU A 95 -14.08 3.79 -9.34
C GLU A 95 -12.94 3.81 -8.32
N SER A 96 -12.15 4.89 -8.31
CA SER A 96 -11.06 5.06 -7.37
C SER A 96 -11.54 5.24 -5.94
N GLN A 97 -12.62 5.99 -5.72
CA GLN A 97 -13.25 6.13 -4.42
C GLN A 97 -13.77 4.78 -3.90
N ALA A 98 -14.35 3.94 -4.77
CA ALA A 98 -14.76 2.60 -4.39
C ALA A 98 -13.56 1.74 -3.93
N PHE A 99 -12.43 1.81 -4.64
CA PHE A 99 -11.20 1.13 -4.23
C PHE A 99 -10.69 1.63 -2.86
N TYR A 100 -10.57 2.94 -2.66
CA TYR A 100 -10.08 3.48 -1.39
C TYR A 100 -11.05 3.28 -0.23
N GLN A 101 -12.36 3.23 -0.49
CA GLN A 101 -13.36 2.85 0.49
C GLN A 101 -13.14 1.40 0.94
N ALA A 102 -12.97 0.48 -0.02
CA ALA A 102 -12.65 -0.92 0.28
C ALA A 102 -11.33 -1.05 1.05
N ALA A 103 -10.30 -0.28 0.68
CA ALA A 103 -9.03 -0.22 1.41
C ALA A 103 -9.21 0.25 2.86
N ARG A 104 -9.97 1.34 3.08
CA ARG A 104 -10.26 1.85 4.43
C ARG A 104 -10.98 0.82 5.29
N ASP A 105 -11.91 0.08 4.69
CA ASP A 105 -12.73 -0.91 5.38
C ASP A 105 -12.01 -2.26 5.55
N GLY A 106 -10.83 -2.44 4.94
CA GLY A 106 -10.07 -3.68 4.95
C GLY A 106 -10.67 -4.79 4.08
N LYS A 107 -11.40 -4.42 3.02
CA LYS A 107 -12.23 -5.32 2.19
C LYS A 107 -11.90 -5.20 0.70
N ILE A 108 -10.62 -5.07 0.37
CA ILE A 108 -10.18 -5.13 -1.03
C ILE A 108 -10.41 -6.56 -1.52
N GLU A 109 -11.19 -6.73 -2.58
CA GLU A 109 -11.53 -8.06 -3.11
C GLU A 109 -10.27 -8.81 -3.58
N GLY A 110 -10.09 -10.04 -3.10
CA GLY A 110 -8.93 -10.89 -3.39
C GLY A 110 -7.72 -10.66 -2.48
N TYR A 111 -7.83 -9.77 -1.48
CA TYR A 111 -6.75 -9.45 -0.56
C TYR A 111 -7.19 -9.50 0.89
N GLN A 112 -6.31 -10.01 1.75
CA GLN A 112 -6.43 -9.90 3.20
C GLN A 112 -5.68 -8.69 3.73
N LEU A 113 -6.32 -7.94 4.63
CA LEU A 113 -5.64 -6.91 5.42
C LEU A 113 -4.83 -7.59 6.52
N ILE A 114 -3.49 -7.53 6.42
CA ILE A 114 -2.59 -8.17 7.40
C ILE A 114 -2.19 -7.19 8.51
N TYR A 115 -1.98 -5.92 8.18
CA TYR A 115 -1.56 -4.90 9.14
C TYR A 115 -2.12 -3.53 8.78
N LYS A 116 -2.39 -2.70 9.81
CA LYS A 116 -2.71 -1.28 9.68
C LYS A 116 -2.23 -0.47 10.87
N ASP A 117 -1.83 0.77 10.62
CA ASP A 117 -1.56 1.77 11.65
C ASP A 117 -1.97 3.19 11.19
N GLU A 118 -1.37 4.21 11.80
CA GLU A 118 -1.60 5.61 11.44
C GLU A 118 -0.91 6.01 10.13
N THR A 119 0.16 5.32 9.74
CA THR A 119 0.92 5.56 8.51
C THR A 119 0.24 4.90 7.32
N GLY A 120 -0.06 3.60 7.42
CA GLY A 120 -0.46 2.82 6.26
C GLY A 120 -1.16 1.50 6.56
N LEU A 121 -1.42 0.76 5.48
CA LEU A 121 -2.06 -0.53 5.47
C LEU A 121 -1.29 -1.49 4.58
N ILE A 122 -1.25 -2.76 4.99
CA ILE A 122 -0.58 -3.85 4.27
C ILE A 122 -1.62 -4.89 3.92
N PHE A 123 -1.81 -5.09 2.62
CA PHE A 123 -2.66 -6.14 2.07
C PHE A 123 -1.81 -7.19 1.37
N VAL A 124 -2.20 -8.45 1.49
CA VAL A 124 -1.58 -9.58 0.80
C VAL A 124 -2.67 -10.37 0.08
N ILE A 125 -2.41 -10.79 -1.15
CA ILE A 125 -3.35 -11.59 -1.94
C ILE A 125 -3.75 -12.87 -1.19
N ASP A 126 -5.01 -13.27 -1.30
CA ASP A 126 -5.60 -14.33 -0.46
C ASP A 126 -4.76 -15.62 -0.46
N ASP A 127 -4.27 -16.06 -1.63
CA ASP A 127 -3.47 -17.27 -1.79
C ASP A 127 -2.18 -17.26 -0.96
N LEU A 128 -1.46 -16.13 -0.95
CA LEU A 128 -0.24 -15.98 -0.16
C LEU A 128 -0.54 -15.74 1.32
N SER A 129 -1.64 -15.05 1.65
CA SER A 129 -2.01 -14.76 3.04
C SER A 129 -2.21 -16.02 3.88
N ASN A 130 -2.68 -17.11 3.25
CA ASN A 130 -2.85 -18.42 3.91
C ASN A 130 -1.53 -19.03 4.38
N THR A 131 -0.39 -18.64 3.80
CA THR A 131 0.94 -19.11 4.22
C THR A 131 1.49 -18.36 5.44
N MET A 132 0.80 -17.30 5.88
CA MET A 132 1.23 -16.41 6.95
C MET A 132 0.43 -16.59 8.26
N GLN A 133 -0.54 -17.50 8.29
CA GLN A 133 -1.36 -17.86 9.45
C GLN A 133 -0.80 -19.10 10.17
#